data_AF-A0A653X4I3-F1
#
_entry.id   AF-A0A653X4I3-F1
#
_cell.length_a   1.000
_cell.length_b   1.000
_cell.length_c   1.000
_cell.angle_alpha   90.00
_cell.angle_beta   90.00
_cell.angle_gamma   90.00
#
_symmetry.space_group_name_H-M   'P 1'
#
loop_
_entity.id
_entity.type
_entity.pdbx_description
1 polymer ?
#
loop_
_entity_poly.entity_id
_entity_poly.type
_entity_poly.pdbx_seq_one_letter_code
_entity_poly.pdbx_strand_id
1 'polypeptide(L)'
;MGWHNNKVLLEPLYNLLFLPISILLIGLALFDKKRNHFKNEMDWKKGFISGIILSVLITVLNPLVLYITHNYISPDFFNNAVNASVIEGLPLEKAKARYNLNTAISNSVFDKLSFGVVISAVISYFIRTKNN
;
A
#
# COMPACT_ATOMS: atom_id res chain seq x y z
N MET A 1 10.65 17.44 -17.64
CA MET A 1 11.54 16.47 -16.96
C MET A 1 11.16 15.06 -17.42
N GLY A 2 12.05 14.33 -18.08
CA GLY A 2 11.77 13.06 -18.78
C GLY A 2 11.52 11.82 -17.91
N TRP A 3 11.06 11.99 -16.67
CA TRP A 3 10.85 10.89 -15.73
C TRP A 3 9.54 10.13 -16.02
N HIS A 4 8.56 10.78 -16.66
CA HIS A 4 7.28 10.16 -17.02
C HIS A 4 7.32 9.30 -18.29
N ASN A 5 8.36 9.42 -19.14
CA ASN A 5 8.49 8.63 -20.37
C ASN A 5 9.45 7.45 -20.23
N ASN A 6 10.68 7.66 -19.73
CA ASN A 6 11.71 6.60 -19.77
C ASN A 6 11.76 5.73 -18.50
N LYS A 7 11.09 6.12 -17.41
CA LYS A 7 11.19 5.46 -16.10
C LYS A 7 9.85 5.12 -15.48
N VAL A 8 8.76 5.17 -16.24
CA VAL A 8 7.40 4.84 -15.75
C VAL A 8 7.32 3.41 -15.20
N LEU A 9 8.15 2.50 -15.71
CA LEU A 9 8.24 1.11 -15.24
C LEU A 9 8.97 0.95 -13.90
N LEU A 10 9.66 1.98 -13.42
CA LEU A 10 10.32 1.99 -12.11
C LEU A 10 9.38 2.40 -10.96
N GLU A 11 8.12 2.74 -11.25
CA GLU A 11 7.11 3.08 -10.24
C GLU A 11 7.03 2.09 -9.05
N PRO A 12 7.10 0.76 -9.25
CA PRO A 12 7.13 -0.19 -8.14
C PRO A 12 8.32 -0.01 -7.18
N LEU A 13 9.50 0.37 -7.70
CA LEU A 13 10.70 0.60 -6.89
C LEU A 13 10.53 1.85 -6.02
N TYR A 14 9.91 2.90 -6.54
CA TYR A 14 9.64 4.11 -5.78
C TYR A 14 8.60 3.87 -4.67
N ASN A 15 7.62 3.01 -4.92
CA ASN A 15 6.64 2.62 -3.89
C ASN A 15 7.31 1.93 -2.69
N LEU A 16 8.39 1.18 -2.89
CA LEU A 16 9.14 0.56 -1.79
C LEU A 16 9.78 1.59 -0.86
N LEU A 17 10.10 2.80 -1.34
CA LEU A 17 10.64 3.87 -0.50
C LEU A 17 9.60 4.39 0.51
N PHE A 18 8.31 4.19 0.26
CA PHE A 18 7.24 4.56 1.17
C PHE A 18 6.96 3.50 2.25
N LEU A 19 7.50 2.28 2.08
CA LEU A 19 7.25 1.17 3.01
C LEU A 19 7.72 1.48 4.45
N PRO A 20 8.93 2.04 4.71
CA PRO A 20 9.36 2.36 6.07
C PRO A 20 8.45 3.38 6.76
N ILE A 21 7.98 4.38 6.00
CA ILE A 21 7.05 5.41 6.48
C ILE A 21 5.72 4.77 6.87
N SER A 22 5.20 3.87 6.03
CA SER A 22 3.95 3.13 6.29
C SER A 22 4.04 2.29 7.56
N ILE A 23 5.14 1.54 7.74
CA ILE A 23 5.37 0.72 8.93
C ILE A 23 5.42 1.60 10.19
N LEU A 24 6.09 2.74 10.12
CA LEU A 24 6.17 3.69 11.23
C LEU A 24 4.79 4.24 11.60
N LEU A 25 3.98 4.67 10.62
CA LEU A 25 2.64 5.21 10.87
C LEU A 25 1.69 4.17 11.46
N ILE A 26 1.68 2.94 10.91
CA ILE A 26 0.89 1.83 11.45
C ILE A 26 1.37 1.50 12.88
N GLY A 27 2.67 1.53 13.11
CA GLY A 27 3.27 1.33 14.44
C GLY A 27 2.81 2.36 15.47
N LEU A 28 2.85 3.64 15.10
CA LEU A 28 2.37 4.73 15.93
C LEU A 28 0.87 4.61 16.21
N ALA A 29 0.05 4.26 15.21
CA ALA A 29 -1.38 4.07 15.38
C ALA A 29 -1.71 2.93 16.37
N LEU A 30 -0.98 1.80 16.27
CA LEU A 30 -1.16 0.68 17.19
C LEU A 30 -0.65 1.00 18.60
N PHE A 31 0.45 1.76 18.71
CA PHE A 31 0.97 2.21 20.00
C PHE A 31 0.02 3.18 20.69
N ASP A 32 -0.56 4.13 19.95
CA ASP A 32 -1.55 5.06 20.50
C ASP A 32 -2.81 4.31 20.98
N LYS A 33 -3.30 3.34 20.20
CA LYS A 33 -4.40 2.46 20.62
C LYS A 33 -4.06 1.64 21.87
N LYS A 34 -2.83 1.12 21.98
CA LYS A 34 -2.37 0.44 23.19
C LYS A 34 -2.47 1.35 24.41
N ARG A 35 -2.00 2.60 24.31
CA ARG A 35 -1.98 3.55 25.42
C ARG A 35 -3.39 4.00 25.82
N ASN A 36 -4.19 4.43 24.85
CA ASN A 36 -5.44 5.13 25.11
C ASN A 36 -6.64 4.19 25.27
N HIS A 37 -6.69 3.09 24.50
CA HIS A 37 -7.82 2.16 24.51
C HIS A 37 -7.55 0.95 25.40
N PHE A 38 -6.36 0.36 25.30
CA PHE A 38 -5.99 -0.83 26.07
C PHE A 38 -5.27 -0.53 27.39
N LYS A 39 -5.14 0.75 27.79
CA LYS A 39 -4.51 1.17 29.06
C LYS A 39 -3.11 0.56 29.26
N ASN A 40 -2.32 0.47 28.20
CA ASN A 40 -1.00 -0.18 28.14
C ASN A 40 -0.99 -1.72 28.30
N GLU A 41 -2.16 -2.37 28.35
CA GLU A 41 -2.30 -3.82 28.44
C GLU A 41 -2.79 -4.42 27.11
N MET A 42 -1.83 -4.70 26.23
CA MET A 42 -2.15 -5.27 24.91
C MET A 42 -1.42 -6.59 24.71
N ASP A 43 -2.18 -7.66 24.52
CA ASP A 43 -1.65 -8.94 24.06
C ASP A 43 -1.43 -8.91 22.55
N TRP A 44 -0.74 -9.93 22.04
CA TRP A 44 -0.45 -10.01 20.61
C TRP A 44 -1.71 -10.03 19.74
N LYS A 45 -2.78 -10.73 20.19
CA LYS A 45 -4.03 -10.87 19.44
C LYS A 45 -4.76 -9.53 19.32
N LYS A 46 -4.90 -8.74 20.40
CA LYS A 46 -5.51 -7.41 20.36
C LYS A 46 -4.77 -6.46 19.42
N GLY A 47 -3.44 -6.50 19.44
CA GLY A 47 -2.61 -5.75 18.49
C GLY A 47 -2.86 -6.18 17.06
N PHE A 48 -2.81 -7.49 16.80
CA PHE A 48 -2.92 -8.05 15.46
C PHE A 48 -4.28 -7.74 14.82
N ILE A 49 -5.37 -7.96 15.56
CA ILE A 49 -6.73 -7.63 15.10
C ILE A 49 -6.86 -6.12 14.83
N SER A 50 -6.30 -5.29 15.71
CA SER A 50 -6.32 -3.83 15.51
C SER A 50 -5.58 -3.41 14.23
N GLY A 51 -4.46 -4.06 13.92
CA GLY A 51 -3.69 -3.79 12.70
C GLY A 51 -4.41 -4.27 11.44
N ILE A 52 -5.10 -5.42 11.49
CA ILE A 52 -5.95 -5.88 10.38
C ILE A 52 -7.06 -4.87 10.11
N ILE A 53 -7.78 -4.43 11.14
CA ILE A 53 -8.87 -3.45 11.00
C ILE A 53 -8.33 -2.16 10.36
N LEU A 54 -7.18 -1.67 10.83
CA LEU A 54 -6.54 -0.49 10.25
C LEU A 54 -6.17 -0.70 8.77
N SER A 55 -5.65 -1.89 8.41
CA SER A 55 -5.29 -2.24 7.04
C SER A 55 -6.49 -2.30 6.10
N VAL A 56 -7.63 -2.80 6.60
CA VAL A 56 -8.90 -2.80 5.86
C VAL A 56 -9.37 -1.36 5.62
N LEU A 57 -9.32 -0.50 6.63
CA LEU A 57 -9.69 0.91 6.48
C LEU A 57 -8.83 1.63 5.42
N ILE A 58 -7.51 1.42 5.47
CA ILE A 58 -6.58 1.97 4.47
C ILE A 58 -6.93 1.45 3.07
N THR A 59 -7.21 0.15 2.96
CA THR A 59 -7.58 -0.48 1.68
C THR A 59 -8.87 0.09 1.10
N VAL A 60 -9.89 0.33 1.91
CA VAL A 60 -11.18 0.90 1.46
C VAL A 60 -11.03 2.35 0.97
N LEU A 61 -10.14 3.13 1.58
CA LEU A 61 -9.87 4.51 1.17
C LEU A 61 -8.99 4.60 -0.09
N ASN A 62 -8.23 3.54 -0.39
CA ASN A 62 -7.23 3.58 -1.45
C ASN A 62 -7.77 3.79 -2.89
N PRO A 63 -8.90 3.20 -3.32
CA PRO A 63 -9.46 3.46 -4.64
C PRO A 63 -9.69 4.94 -4.92
N LEU A 64 -10.12 5.71 -3.92
CA LEU A 64 -10.30 7.15 -4.06
C LEU A 64 -8.95 7.86 -4.30
N VAL A 65 -7.91 7.48 -3.56
CA VAL A 65 -6.56 8.01 -3.75
C VAL A 65 -6.03 7.69 -5.14
N LEU A 66 -6.19 6.45 -5.61
CA LEU A 66 -5.77 6.04 -6.95
C LEU A 66 -6.55 6.78 -8.04
N TYR A 67 -7.86 6.97 -7.85
CA TYR A 67 -8.70 7.73 -8.78
C TYR A 67 -8.21 9.18 -8.89
N ILE A 68 -7.97 9.85 -7.76
CA ILE A 68 -7.47 11.24 -7.77
C ILE A 68 -6.09 11.30 -8.43
N THR A 69 -5.20 10.37 -8.07
CA THR A 69 -3.83 10.32 -8.60
C THR A 69 -3.81 10.16 -10.11
N HIS A 70 -4.61 9.25 -10.66
CA HIS A 70 -4.57 8.94 -12.09
C HIS A 70 -5.53 9.77 -12.96
N ASN A 71 -6.39 10.60 -12.37
CA ASN A 71 -7.22 11.53 -13.15
C ASN A 71 -6.76 12.99 -13.04
N TYR A 72 -6.15 13.40 -11.92
CA TYR A 72 -5.81 14.80 -11.67
C TYR A 72 -4.32 15.06 -11.47
N ILE A 73 -3.59 14.12 -10.84
CA ILE A 73 -2.17 14.33 -10.54
C ILE A 73 -1.29 13.87 -11.71
N SER A 74 -1.58 12.69 -12.26
CA SER A 74 -0.79 12.06 -13.33
C SER A 74 -1.72 11.37 -14.34
N PRO A 75 -2.50 12.14 -15.12
CA PRO A 75 -3.49 11.61 -16.07
C PRO A 75 -2.87 10.73 -17.17
N ASP A 76 -1.63 11.02 -17.58
CA ASP A 76 -0.96 10.30 -18.66
C ASP A 76 -0.20 9.05 -18.20
N PHE A 77 -0.22 8.72 -16.90
CA PHE A 77 0.57 7.62 -16.35
C PHE A 77 0.31 6.28 -17.07
N PHE A 78 -0.95 5.87 -17.19
CA PHE A 78 -1.30 4.60 -17.82
C PHE A 78 -0.94 4.59 -19.31
N ASN A 79 -1.17 5.69 -20.02
CA ASN A 79 -0.81 5.80 -21.44
C ASN A 79 0.70 5.68 -21.64
N ASN A 80 1.49 6.37 -20.81
CA ASN A 80 2.95 6.29 -20.86
C ASN A 80 3.46 4.89 -20.50
N ALA A 81 2.87 4.24 -19.50
CA ALA A 81 3.22 2.88 -19.10
C ALA A 81 2.90 1.83 -20.20
N VAL A 82 1.75 1.98 -20.87
CA VAL A 82 1.38 1.15 -22.02
C VAL A 82 2.39 1.33 -23.14
N ASN A 83 2.70 2.56 -23.53
CA ASN A 83 3.63 2.86 -24.61
C ASN A 83 5.04 2.31 -24.32
N ALA A 84 5.56 2.54 -23.10
CA ALA A 84 6.86 2.02 -22.67
C ALA A 84 6.89 0.48 -22.73
N SER A 85 5.84 -0.19 -22.26
CA SER A 85 5.76 -1.65 -22.28
C SER A 85 5.70 -2.22 -23.70
N VAL A 86 5.02 -1.54 -24.62
CA VAL A 86 4.95 -1.94 -26.04
C VAL A 86 6.31 -1.79 -26.72
N ILE A 87 7.05 -0.72 -26.41
CA ILE A 87 8.43 -0.52 -26.89
C ILE A 87 9.35 -1.65 -26.39
N GLU A 88 9.15 -2.15 -25.17
CA GLU A 88 9.88 -3.31 -24.62
C GLU A 88 9.40 -4.66 -25.17
N GLY A 89 8.45 -4.68 -26.12
CA GLY A 89 7.99 -5.88 -26.82
C GLY A 89 6.73 -6.53 -26.23
N LEU A 90 6.05 -5.89 -25.27
CA LEU A 90 4.78 -6.39 -24.74
C LEU A 90 3.65 -6.12 -25.76
N PRO A 91 2.79 -7.10 -26.10
CA PRO A 91 1.65 -6.86 -26.97
C PRO A 91 0.72 -5.78 -26.41
N LEU A 92 0.22 -4.88 -27.27
CA LEU A 92 -0.62 -3.74 -26.88
C LEU A 92 -1.83 -4.13 -26.01
N GLU A 93 -2.51 -5.22 -26.39
CA GLU A 93 -3.63 -5.81 -25.64
C GLU A 93 -3.23 -6.13 -24.19
N LYS A 94 -2.08 -6.80 -24.01
CA LYS A 94 -1.56 -7.16 -22.68
C LYS A 94 -1.12 -5.94 -21.89
N ALA A 95 -0.53 -4.95 -22.55
CA ALA A 95 -0.11 -3.70 -21.92
C ALA A 95 -1.33 -2.94 -21.36
N LYS A 96 -2.41 -2.78 -22.13
CA LYS A 96 -3.66 -2.13 -21.68
C LYS A 96 -4.34 -2.91 -20.55
N ALA A 97 -4.34 -4.24 -20.60
CA ALA A 97 -4.88 -5.07 -19.52
C ALA A 97 -4.07 -4.93 -18.21
N ARG A 98 -2.75 -4.73 -18.31
CA ARG A 98 -1.86 -4.54 -17.15
C ARG A 98 -1.94 -3.13 -16.56
N TYR A 99 -1.95 -2.12 -17.40
CA TYR A 99 -1.88 -0.71 -16.98
C TYR A 99 -3.23 -0.01 -17.20
N ASN A 100 -4.11 -0.17 -16.22
CA ASN A 100 -5.37 0.56 -16.13
C ASN A 100 -5.79 0.68 -14.66
N LEU A 101 -6.77 1.56 -14.41
CA LEU A 101 -7.22 1.87 -13.05
C LEU A 101 -7.83 0.65 -12.33
N ASN A 102 -8.58 -0.20 -13.03
CA ASN A 102 -9.22 -1.36 -12.41
C ASN A 102 -8.17 -2.39 -11.95
N THR A 103 -7.19 -2.68 -12.80
CA THR A 103 -6.06 -3.55 -12.44
C THR A 103 -5.23 -2.94 -11.31
N ALA A 104 -4.97 -1.63 -11.34
CA ALA A 104 -4.26 -0.94 -10.27
C ALA A 104 -5.01 -1.02 -8.93
N ILE A 105 -6.32 -0.81 -8.92
CA ILE A 105 -7.16 -0.96 -7.72
C ILE A 105 -7.10 -2.40 -7.22
N SER A 106 -7.32 -3.39 -8.08
CA SER A 106 -7.29 -4.80 -7.71
C SER A 106 -5.96 -5.19 -7.07
N ASN A 107 -4.83 -4.90 -7.73
CA ASN A 107 -3.50 -5.19 -7.20
C ASN A 107 -3.27 -4.49 -5.87
N SER A 108 -3.66 -3.21 -5.77
CA SER A 108 -3.48 -2.43 -4.55
C SER A 108 -4.25 -2.99 -3.34
N VAL A 109 -5.41 -3.61 -3.57
CA VAL A 109 -6.20 -4.26 -2.52
C VAL A 109 -5.48 -5.51 -2.02
N PHE A 110 -5.02 -6.37 -2.94
CA PHE A 110 -4.26 -7.57 -2.59
C PHE A 110 -2.97 -7.22 -1.85
N ASP A 111 -2.21 -6.25 -2.35
CA ASP A 111 -0.96 -5.81 -1.74
C ASP A 111 -1.20 -5.27 -0.33
N LYS A 112 -2.12 -4.32 -0.16
CA LYS A 112 -2.38 -3.67 1.13
C LYS A 112 -2.90 -4.63 2.19
N LEU A 113 -3.79 -5.56 1.83
CA LEU A 113 -4.28 -6.55 2.77
C LEU A 113 -3.18 -7.54 3.16
N SER A 114 -2.38 -8.01 2.20
CA SER A 114 -1.27 -8.94 2.45
C SER A 114 -0.19 -8.31 3.33
N PHE A 115 0.30 -7.11 2.97
CA PHE A 115 1.25 -6.37 3.79
C PHE A 115 0.65 -5.99 5.14
N GLY A 116 -0.63 -5.61 5.18
CA GLY A 116 -1.37 -5.31 6.39
C GLY A 116 -1.31 -6.45 7.40
N VAL A 117 -1.56 -7.69 6.96
CA VAL A 117 -1.46 -8.88 7.82
C VAL A 117 -0.05 -9.05 8.37
N VAL A 118 0.98 -9.02 7.50
CA VAL A 118 2.38 -9.24 7.91
C VAL A 118 2.86 -8.14 8.87
N ILE A 119 2.66 -6.87 8.51
CA ILE A 119 3.06 -5.71 9.33
C ILE A 119 2.33 -5.75 10.67
N SER A 120 1.03 -6.05 10.67
CA SER A 120 0.25 -6.15 11.91
C SER A 120 0.79 -7.24 12.84
N ALA A 121 1.14 -8.41 12.30
CA ALA A 121 1.69 -9.50 13.09
C ALA A 121 3.04 -9.13 13.72
N VAL A 122 3.94 -8.55 12.93
CA VAL A 122 5.28 -8.13 13.35
C VAL A 122 5.21 -7.02 14.39
N ILE A 123 4.50 -5.92 14.10
CA ILE A 123 4.40 -4.79 15.01
C ILE A 123 3.76 -5.23 16.33
N SER A 124 2.67 -5.98 16.27
CA SER A 124 1.98 -6.47 17.47
C SER A 124 2.86 -7.35 18.34
N TYR A 125 3.78 -8.10 17.73
CA TYR A 125 4.76 -8.89 18.47
C TYR A 125 5.73 -8.02 19.27
N PHE A 126 6.18 -6.90 18.72
CA PHE A 126 7.09 -5.99 19.41
C PHE A 126 6.40 -5.14 20.47
N ILE A 127 5.17 -4.69 20.23
CA ILE A 127 4.48 -3.77 21.15
C ILE A 127 3.63 -4.47 22.22
N ARG A 128 3.48 -5.80 22.17
CA ARG A 128 2.73 -6.55 23.21
C ARG A 128 3.31 -6.30 24.59
N THR A 129 2.45 -6.28 25.60
CA THR A 129 2.87 -6.22 27.00
C THR A 129 3.53 -7.55 27.36
N LYS A 130 4.76 -7.48 27.87
CA LYS A 130 5.45 -8.66 28.40
C LYS A 130 4.92 -8.91 29.80
N ASN A 131 4.15 -9.97 29.96
CA ASN A 131 3.87 -10.49 31.29
C ASN A 131 5.10 -11.32 31.67
N ASN A 132 5.80 -10.92 32.74
CA ASN A 132 6.89 -11.68 33.33
C ASN A 132 6.38 -13.01 33.90
#